data_AF-A0A839P5C9-F1
#
_entry.id   AF-A0A839P5C9-F1
#
_cell.length_a   1.000
_cell.length_b   1.000
_cell.length_c   1.000
_cell.angle_alpha   90.00
_cell.angle_beta   90.00
_cell.angle_gamma   90.00
#
_symmetry.space_group_name_H-M   'P 1'
#
loop_
_entity.id
_entity.type
_entity.pdbx_description
1 polymer ?
#
loop_
_entity_poly.entity_id
_entity_poly.type
_entity_poly.pdbx_seq_one_letter_code
_entity_poly.pdbx_strand_id
1 'polypeptide(L)'
;MLGAAAGKVAASVASRIKPAAAVPAVDELKDAARAAYQRADGAGVQIAQPSFAAAVDDIAQAAKAAGIDRTIHPKATAAVGRLEEAVGTAPTRKDVELLRRILGGAAKSIEPDEKRIASLMIDKLDDFVGGLKQGDLISGDAATAADALTEARGLWSRARKAEVIEDAVGRGENRAATSGAGGNTENAIRQNIRAILDSPKRRAGFTDPEKAAMSAIVRGSSVQNALRLMGKFSPTNGALTALLGLSGTVANPAMAALPVAGLAAKKIAERGVTRQIQHLGDLVRSGGSVPVSPLALPAQQTVEPLAISIFSAAPRIANQ
;
A
#
# COMPACT_ATOMS: atom_id res chain seq x y z
N MET A 1 -42.09 -33.57 24.64
CA MET A 1 -41.60 -33.10 23.32
C MET A 1 -40.69 -31.90 23.54
N LEU A 2 -39.37 -32.10 23.55
CA LEU A 2 -38.35 -31.08 23.85
C LEU A 2 -37.20 -31.32 22.87
N GLY A 3 -37.08 -30.47 21.84
CA GLY A 3 -35.99 -30.61 20.86
C GLY A 3 -36.29 -30.00 19.50
N ALA A 4 -36.63 -28.72 19.42
CA ALA A 4 -36.72 -28.04 18.10
C ALA A 4 -36.40 -26.54 18.08
N ALA A 5 -36.14 -25.89 19.23
CA ALA A 5 -35.96 -24.43 19.25
C ALA A 5 -34.48 -23.96 19.20
N ALA A 6 -33.51 -24.81 19.54
CA ALA A 6 -32.10 -24.39 19.64
C ALA A 6 -31.37 -24.31 18.27
N GLY A 7 -31.86 -24.98 17.23
CA GLY A 7 -31.17 -25.08 15.94
C GLY A 7 -31.34 -23.87 15.01
N LYS A 8 -32.39 -23.06 15.16
CA LYS A 8 -32.72 -21.98 14.21
C LYS A 8 -32.01 -20.66 14.49
N VAL A 9 -31.57 -20.42 15.73
CA VAL A 9 -30.86 -19.17 16.07
C VAL A 9 -29.39 -19.23 15.64
N ALA A 10 -28.73 -20.38 15.80
CA ALA A 10 -27.32 -20.58 15.41
C ALA A 10 -27.08 -20.45 13.89
N ALA A 11 -28.02 -20.90 13.06
CA ALA A 11 -27.92 -20.81 11.61
C ALA A 11 -28.07 -19.36 11.06
N SER A 12 -28.76 -18.49 11.80
CA SER A 12 -29.01 -17.10 11.38
C SER A 12 -27.86 -16.13 11.71
N VAL A 13 -26.97 -16.50 12.64
CA VAL A 13 -25.78 -15.72 12.99
C VAL A 13 -24.59 -16.09 12.11
N ALA A 14 -24.50 -17.37 11.69
CA ALA A 14 -23.43 -17.84 10.80
C ALA A 14 -23.49 -17.24 9.38
N SER A 15 -24.67 -16.86 8.88
CA SER A 15 -24.83 -16.28 7.53
C SER A 15 -24.62 -14.77 7.44
N ARG A 16 -24.33 -14.09 8.56
CA ARG A 16 -24.09 -12.62 8.61
C ARG A 16 -22.64 -12.24 8.89
N ILE A 17 -21.77 -13.20 9.11
CA ILE A 17 -20.33 -12.95 9.13
C ILE A 17 -19.85 -13.00 7.67
N LYS A 18 -19.95 -11.86 6.97
CA LYS A 18 -19.11 -11.65 5.79
C LYS A 18 -17.67 -11.91 6.25
N PRO A 19 -16.90 -12.83 5.64
CA PRO A 19 -15.49 -12.95 5.96
C PRO A 19 -14.89 -11.55 5.82
N ALA A 20 -14.16 -11.12 6.86
CA ALA A 20 -13.37 -9.89 6.79
C ALA A 20 -12.62 -9.95 5.46
N ALA A 21 -12.80 -8.94 4.60
CA ALA A 21 -12.24 -8.95 3.25
C ALA A 21 -10.80 -9.45 3.32
N ALA A 22 -10.57 -10.65 2.77
CA ALA A 22 -9.27 -11.29 2.87
C ALA A 22 -8.25 -10.32 2.28
N VAL A 23 -7.20 -9.99 3.02
CA VAL A 23 -6.18 -9.09 2.51
C VAL A 23 -5.63 -9.70 1.21
N PRO A 24 -5.66 -8.98 0.08
CA PRO A 24 -5.33 -9.57 -1.21
C PRO A 24 -3.95 -10.23 -1.19
N ALA A 25 -3.84 -11.42 -1.79
CA ALA A 25 -2.54 -12.06 -1.99
C ALA A 25 -1.63 -11.21 -2.89
N VAL A 26 -0.32 -11.45 -2.85
CA VAL A 26 0.63 -10.71 -3.68
C VAL A 26 0.28 -10.82 -5.17
N ASP A 27 -0.11 -12.01 -5.62
CA ASP A 27 -0.48 -12.23 -7.02
C ASP A 27 -1.80 -11.55 -7.38
N GLU A 28 -2.78 -11.52 -6.47
CA GLU A 28 -4.03 -10.76 -6.67
C GLU A 28 -3.76 -9.25 -6.80
N LEU A 29 -2.81 -8.71 -6.03
CA LEU A 29 -2.39 -7.31 -6.16
C LEU A 29 -1.72 -7.04 -7.52
N LYS A 30 -0.91 -7.98 -8.02
CA LYS A 30 -0.29 -7.85 -9.35
C LYS A 30 -1.34 -7.93 -10.45
N ASP A 31 -2.30 -8.83 -10.34
CA ASP A 31 -3.37 -8.98 -11.32
C ASP A 31 -4.27 -7.74 -11.35
N ALA A 32 -4.64 -7.23 -10.18
CA ALA A 32 -5.36 -5.96 -10.07
C ALA A 32 -4.54 -4.79 -10.65
N ALA A 33 -3.23 -4.74 -10.40
CA ALA A 33 -2.34 -3.73 -10.98
C ALA A 33 -2.30 -3.83 -12.51
N ARG A 34 -2.19 -5.04 -13.07
CA ARG A 34 -2.22 -5.29 -14.52
C ARG A 34 -3.54 -4.85 -15.13
N ALA A 35 -4.67 -5.16 -14.49
CA ALA A 35 -5.99 -4.73 -14.94
C ALA A 35 -6.14 -3.20 -14.91
N ALA A 36 -5.63 -2.53 -13.87
CA ALA A 36 -5.60 -1.07 -13.80
C ALA A 36 -4.71 -0.46 -14.88
N TYR A 37 -3.54 -1.06 -15.17
CA TYR A 37 -2.71 -0.65 -16.30
C TYR A 37 -3.42 -0.81 -17.64
N GLN A 38 -4.19 -1.89 -17.83
CA GLN A 38 -4.99 -2.12 -19.04
C GLN A 38 -6.14 -1.11 -19.17
N ARG A 39 -6.79 -0.72 -18.07
CA ARG A 39 -7.77 0.38 -18.08
C ARG A 39 -7.15 1.70 -18.51
N ALA A 40 -5.99 2.04 -17.96
CA ALA A 40 -5.25 3.22 -18.36
C ALA A 40 -4.80 3.16 -19.84
N ASP A 41 -4.49 1.97 -20.37
CA ASP A 41 -4.27 1.79 -21.82
C ASP A 41 -5.54 1.97 -22.65
N GLY A 42 -6.66 1.43 -22.17
CA GLY A 42 -7.97 1.52 -22.81
C GLY A 42 -8.55 2.94 -22.85
N ALA A 43 -8.03 3.85 -22.02
CA ALA A 43 -8.41 5.26 -22.03
C ALA A 43 -7.93 6.01 -23.29
N GLY A 44 -7.12 5.38 -24.15
CA GLY A 44 -6.79 5.91 -25.48
C GLY A 44 -5.96 7.19 -25.45
N VAL A 45 -5.20 7.42 -24.38
CA VAL A 45 -4.43 8.66 -24.19
C VAL A 45 -3.36 8.80 -25.27
N GLN A 46 -3.52 9.85 -26.08
CA GLN A 46 -2.51 10.35 -27.02
C GLN A 46 -2.08 11.74 -26.60
N ILE A 47 -0.78 11.92 -26.44
CA ILE A 47 -0.19 13.18 -25.98
C ILE A 47 -0.02 14.12 -27.18
N ALA A 48 -0.36 15.39 -26.98
CA ALA A 48 -0.18 16.43 -27.99
C ALA A 48 1.30 16.66 -28.29
N GLN A 49 1.62 16.76 -29.58
CA GLN A 49 3.00 16.94 -30.04
C GLN A 49 3.72 18.12 -29.37
N PRO A 50 3.08 19.31 -29.18
CA PRO A 50 3.74 20.44 -28.51
C PRO A 50 4.05 20.15 -27.05
N SER A 51 3.16 19.46 -26.34
CA SER A 51 3.34 19.11 -24.92
C SER A 51 4.46 18.09 -24.76
N PHE A 52 4.49 17.05 -25.61
CA PHE A 52 5.58 16.08 -25.62
C PHE A 52 6.93 16.71 -26.01
N ALA A 53 6.96 17.60 -27.01
CA ALA A 53 8.17 18.30 -27.41
C ALA A 53 8.74 19.16 -26.27
N ALA A 54 7.89 19.88 -25.54
CA ALA A 54 8.31 20.67 -24.37
C ALA A 54 8.89 19.77 -23.26
N ALA A 55 8.30 18.59 -23.03
CA ALA A 55 8.81 17.64 -22.05
C ALA A 55 10.20 17.08 -22.45
N VAL A 56 10.38 16.71 -23.72
CA VAL A 56 11.68 16.22 -24.22
C VAL A 56 12.75 17.31 -24.12
N ASP A 57 12.42 18.56 -24.40
CA ASP A 57 13.35 19.69 -24.24
C ASP A 57 13.75 19.89 -22.77
N ASP A 58 12.81 19.87 -21.82
CA ASP A 58 13.13 19.96 -20.38
C ASP A 58 14.03 18.79 -19.92
N ILE A 59 13.77 17.57 -20.38
CA ILE A 59 14.61 16.39 -20.10
C ILE A 59 16.03 16.60 -20.66
N ALA A 60 16.15 17.04 -21.93
CA ALA A 60 17.43 17.26 -22.57
C ALA A 60 18.23 18.39 -21.90
N GLN A 61 17.56 19.47 -21.50
CA GLN A 61 18.17 20.57 -20.76
C GLN A 61 18.63 20.13 -19.36
N ALA A 62 17.82 19.36 -18.64
CA ALA A 62 18.19 18.80 -17.34
C ALA A 62 19.41 17.86 -17.45
N ALA A 63 19.46 17.03 -18.49
CA ALA A 63 20.60 16.16 -18.76
C ALA A 63 21.87 16.98 -19.09
N LYS A 64 21.76 18.04 -19.90
CA LYS A 64 22.86 18.97 -20.20
C LYS A 64 23.37 19.68 -18.96
N ALA A 65 22.47 20.24 -18.15
CA ALA A 65 22.83 20.89 -16.88
C ALA A 65 23.49 19.91 -15.90
N ALA A 66 23.12 18.62 -15.97
CA ALA A 66 23.73 17.55 -15.18
C ALA A 66 25.08 17.05 -15.72
N GLY A 67 25.57 17.59 -16.85
CA GLY A 67 26.88 17.26 -17.42
C GLY A 67 26.88 16.09 -18.40
N ILE A 68 25.76 15.78 -19.07
CA ILE A 68 25.74 14.73 -20.10
C ILE A 68 26.76 15.03 -21.21
N ASP A 69 27.51 14.02 -21.60
CA ASP A 69 28.54 14.11 -22.64
C ASP A 69 28.45 12.86 -23.52
N ARG A 70 28.59 13.03 -24.84
CA ARG A 70 28.37 11.93 -25.79
C ARG A 70 29.42 10.82 -25.68
N THR A 71 30.62 11.16 -25.25
CA THR A 71 31.76 10.24 -25.14
C THR A 71 31.79 9.57 -23.78
N ILE A 72 31.55 10.35 -22.71
CA ILE A 72 31.58 9.85 -21.33
C ILE A 72 30.28 9.13 -20.95
N HIS A 73 29.16 9.55 -21.52
CA HIS A 73 27.80 9.06 -21.19
C HIS A 73 27.05 8.52 -22.43
N PRO A 74 27.58 7.48 -23.12
CA PRO A 74 27.05 7.04 -24.41
C PRO A 74 25.63 6.44 -24.33
N LYS A 75 25.27 5.72 -23.27
CA LYS A 75 23.94 5.13 -23.10
C LYS A 75 22.90 6.19 -22.75
N ALA A 76 23.26 7.11 -21.86
CA ALA A 76 22.38 8.23 -21.53
C ALA A 76 22.14 9.11 -22.75
N THR A 77 23.20 9.40 -23.52
CA THR A 77 23.11 10.18 -24.77
C THR A 77 22.22 9.48 -25.79
N ALA A 78 22.41 8.18 -26.01
CA ALA A 78 21.56 7.41 -26.91
C ALA A 78 20.09 7.42 -26.46
N ALA A 79 19.84 7.33 -25.15
CA ALA A 79 18.49 7.35 -24.61
C ALA A 79 17.78 8.70 -24.81
N VAL A 80 18.49 9.83 -24.65
CA VAL A 80 17.96 11.17 -25.03
C VAL A 80 17.67 11.24 -26.52
N GLY A 81 18.57 10.74 -27.36
CA GLY A 81 18.36 10.72 -28.81
C GLY A 81 17.07 9.97 -29.20
N ARG A 82 16.74 8.88 -28.51
CA ARG A 82 15.47 8.16 -28.72
C ARG A 82 14.23 8.96 -28.31
N LEU A 83 14.33 9.85 -27.33
CA LEU A 83 13.26 10.81 -26.99
C LEU A 83 13.12 11.87 -28.08
N GLU A 84 14.25 12.45 -28.51
CA GLU A 84 14.29 13.47 -29.57
C GLU A 84 13.73 12.94 -30.90
N GLU A 85 14.03 11.69 -31.26
CA GLU A 85 13.47 11.02 -32.44
C GLU A 85 11.94 10.82 -32.38
N ALA A 86 11.38 10.73 -31.17
CA ALA A 86 9.94 10.63 -30.97
C ALA A 86 9.24 12.00 -31.01
N VAL A 87 9.98 13.11 -31.02
CA VAL A 87 9.41 14.45 -31.16
C VAL A 87 8.75 14.60 -32.53
N GLY A 88 7.61 15.28 -32.58
CA GLY A 88 6.79 15.40 -33.80
C GLY A 88 5.86 14.22 -34.05
N THR A 89 5.95 13.18 -33.23
CA THR A 89 4.90 12.16 -33.13
C THR A 89 3.85 12.57 -32.08
N ALA A 90 2.66 11.99 -32.14
CA ALA A 90 1.64 12.07 -31.09
C ALA A 90 1.72 10.79 -30.25
N PRO A 91 2.69 10.66 -29.32
CA PRO A 91 2.95 9.39 -28.67
C PRO A 91 1.76 8.97 -27.80
N THR A 92 1.45 7.68 -27.85
CA THR A 92 0.53 7.06 -26.91
C THR A 92 1.21 6.88 -25.56
N ARG A 93 0.42 6.61 -24.52
CA ARG A 93 0.94 6.18 -23.22
C ARG A 93 1.96 5.03 -23.32
N LYS A 94 1.71 4.06 -24.20
CA LYS A 94 2.59 2.89 -24.39
C LYS A 94 3.94 3.28 -24.99
N ASP A 95 3.95 4.26 -25.89
CA ASP A 95 5.17 4.77 -26.50
C ASP A 95 6.02 5.49 -25.46
N VAL A 96 5.38 6.30 -24.60
CA VAL A 96 6.08 6.96 -23.49
C VAL A 96 6.65 5.94 -22.49
N GLU A 97 5.91 4.88 -22.15
CA GLU A 97 6.45 3.80 -21.30
C GLU A 97 7.61 3.04 -21.97
N LEU A 98 7.57 2.85 -23.28
CA LEU A 98 8.70 2.28 -24.02
C LEU A 98 9.94 3.18 -23.92
N LEU A 99 9.78 4.48 -24.12
CA LEU A 99 10.85 5.47 -23.96
C LEU A 99 11.39 5.51 -22.53
N ARG A 100 10.50 5.44 -21.53
CA ARG A 100 10.87 5.31 -20.11
C ARG A 100 11.71 4.06 -19.84
N ARG A 101 11.38 2.92 -20.47
CA ARG A 101 12.17 1.68 -20.36
C ARG A 101 13.55 1.80 -21.00
N ILE A 102 13.66 2.52 -22.12
CA ILE A 102 14.95 2.83 -22.77
C ILE A 102 15.83 3.64 -21.82
N LEU A 103 15.30 4.72 -21.22
CA LEU A 103 16.01 5.48 -20.18
C LEU A 103 16.39 4.59 -18.99
N GLY A 104 15.50 3.68 -18.58
CA GLY A 104 15.76 2.67 -17.55
C GLY A 104 16.92 1.73 -17.87
N GLY A 105 17.21 1.48 -19.15
CA GLY A 105 18.40 0.77 -19.60
C GLY A 105 19.68 1.57 -19.31
N ALA A 106 19.69 2.87 -19.59
CA ALA A 106 20.80 3.76 -19.27
C ALA A 106 20.99 3.92 -17.75
N ALA A 107 19.92 3.96 -16.97
CA ALA A 107 19.98 4.04 -15.49
C ALA A 107 20.53 2.77 -14.82
N LYS A 108 20.77 1.69 -15.60
CA LYS A 108 21.48 0.48 -15.16
C LYS A 108 22.95 0.47 -15.55
N SER A 109 23.50 1.59 -16.02
CA SER A 109 24.93 1.70 -16.30
C SER A 109 25.76 1.37 -15.07
N ILE A 110 26.96 0.82 -15.32
CA ILE A 110 27.96 0.58 -14.28
C ILE A 110 28.60 1.90 -13.83
N GLU A 111 28.62 2.90 -14.71
CA GLU A 111 29.17 4.22 -14.42
C GLU A 111 28.20 5.02 -13.53
N PRO A 112 28.62 5.43 -12.31
CA PRO A 112 27.74 6.09 -11.37
C PRO A 112 27.15 7.40 -11.88
N ASP A 113 27.94 8.19 -12.62
CA ASP A 113 27.50 9.49 -13.12
C ASP A 113 26.50 9.36 -14.28
N GLU A 114 26.76 8.45 -15.23
CA GLU A 114 25.82 8.13 -16.30
C GLU A 114 24.48 7.65 -15.74
N LYS A 115 24.54 6.77 -14.74
CA LYS A 115 23.36 6.28 -14.04
C LYS A 115 22.58 7.41 -13.37
N ARG A 116 23.27 8.36 -12.72
CA ARG A 116 22.64 9.52 -12.06
C ARG A 116 21.90 10.38 -13.09
N ILE A 117 22.55 10.70 -14.21
CA ILE A 117 21.96 11.48 -15.30
C ILE A 117 20.74 10.75 -15.88
N ALA A 118 20.85 9.45 -16.15
CA ALA A 118 19.72 8.67 -16.66
C ALA A 118 18.56 8.58 -15.67
N SER A 119 18.84 8.50 -14.37
CA SER A 119 17.79 8.52 -13.34
C SER A 119 17.07 9.87 -13.30
N LEU A 120 17.82 10.99 -13.39
CA LEU A 120 17.24 12.33 -13.48
C LEU A 120 16.29 12.47 -14.69
N MET A 121 16.67 11.92 -15.85
CA MET A 121 15.81 11.96 -17.04
C MET A 121 14.52 11.16 -16.87
N ILE A 122 14.59 10.02 -16.18
CA ILE A 122 13.41 9.22 -15.82
C ILE A 122 12.50 10.03 -14.89
N ASP A 123 13.05 10.68 -13.88
CA ASP A 123 12.29 11.48 -12.92
C ASP A 123 11.54 12.62 -13.64
N LYS A 124 12.21 13.33 -14.56
CA LYS A 124 11.60 14.36 -15.39
C LYS A 124 10.48 13.84 -16.30
N LEU A 125 10.67 12.65 -16.90
CA LEU A 125 9.62 12.02 -17.70
C LEU A 125 8.42 11.57 -16.85
N ASP A 126 8.68 11.05 -15.66
CA ASP A 126 7.64 10.66 -14.71
C ASP A 126 6.85 11.87 -14.20
N ASP A 127 7.53 12.99 -13.92
CA ASP A 127 6.91 14.27 -13.54
C ASP A 127 6.00 14.80 -14.65
N PHE A 128 6.46 14.77 -15.90
CA PHE A 128 5.64 15.13 -17.06
C PHE A 128 4.38 14.27 -17.16
N VAL A 129 4.54 12.94 -17.14
CA VAL A 129 3.40 12.00 -17.23
C VAL A 129 2.44 12.17 -16.04
N GLY A 130 2.96 12.42 -14.84
CA GLY A 130 2.16 12.68 -13.64
C GLY A 130 1.45 14.04 -13.67
N GLY A 131 1.96 15.01 -14.44
CA GLY A 131 1.43 16.36 -14.57
C GLY A 131 0.57 16.61 -15.80
N LEU A 132 0.30 15.59 -16.63
CA LEU A 132 -0.52 15.72 -17.84
C LEU A 132 -1.91 16.26 -17.54
N LYS A 133 -2.32 17.32 -18.26
CA LYS A 133 -3.67 17.88 -18.20
C LYS A 133 -4.46 17.51 -19.45
N GLN A 134 -5.78 17.69 -19.41
CA GLN A 134 -6.61 17.43 -20.59
C GLN A 134 -6.19 18.24 -21.84
N GLY A 135 -5.65 19.45 -21.64
CA GLY A 135 -5.13 20.28 -22.74
C GLY A 135 -3.81 19.78 -23.34
N ASP A 136 -3.12 18.86 -22.68
CA ASP A 136 -1.88 18.22 -23.16
C ASP A 136 -2.16 16.98 -24.02
N LEU A 137 -3.43 16.63 -24.24
CA LEU A 137 -3.85 15.43 -24.96
C LEU A 137 -4.55 15.77 -26.28
N ILE A 138 -4.30 14.95 -27.30
CA ILE A 138 -5.06 14.95 -28.57
C ILE A 138 -6.35 14.14 -28.41
N SER A 139 -6.28 13.04 -27.67
CA SER A 139 -7.41 12.15 -27.44
C SER A 139 -7.25 11.36 -26.14
N GLY A 140 -8.36 10.81 -25.66
CA GLY A 140 -8.46 10.11 -24.39
C GLY A 140 -8.91 11.01 -23.23
N ASP A 141 -9.21 10.37 -22.11
CA ASP A 141 -9.55 11.04 -20.86
C ASP A 141 -8.36 11.03 -19.91
N ALA A 142 -7.78 12.21 -19.67
CA ALA A 142 -6.65 12.39 -18.76
C ALA A 142 -7.01 11.93 -17.34
N ALA A 143 -8.23 12.21 -16.88
CA ALA A 143 -8.65 11.89 -15.52
C ALA A 143 -8.73 10.38 -15.31
N THR A 144 -9.48 9.67 -16.17
CA THR A 144 -9.59 8.20 -16.10
C THR A 144 -8.22 7.53 -16.21
N ALA A 145 -7.34 8.02 -17.09
CA ALA A 145 -6.00 7.45 -17.24
C ALA A 145 -5.11 7.72 -16.01
N ALA A 146 -5.13 8.93 -15.46
CA ALA A 146 -4.37 9.31 -14.27
C ALA A 146 -4.82 8.54 -13.02
N ASP A 147 -6.13 8.37 -12.84
CA ASP A 147 -6.71 7.60 -11.74
C ASP A 147 -6.32 6.12 -11.83
N ALA A 148 -6.49 5.51 -13.01
CA ALA A 148 -6.13 4.13 -13.24
C ALA A 148 -4.62 3.88 -13.11
N LEU A 149 -3.77 4.84 -13.52
CA LEU A 149 -2.31 4.77 -13.32
C LEU A 149 -1.91 4.88 -11.85
N THR A 150 -2.55 5.80 -11.11
CA THR A 150 -2.32 5.97 -9.68
C THR A 150 -2.69 4.71 -8.92
N GLU A 151 -3.85 4.13 -9.23
CA GLU A 151 -4.30 2.86 -8.69
C GLU A 151 -3.33 1.73 -9.02
N ALA A 152 -2.93 1.60 -10.29
CA ALA A 152 -1.99 0.57 -10.76
C ALA A 152 -0.64 0.66 -10.04
N ARG A 153 -0.05 1.85 -9.96
CA ARG A 153 1.23 2.11 -9.28
C ARG A 153 1.11 1.80 -7.78
N GLY A 154 0.00 2.18 -7.16
CA GLY A 154 -0.29 1.87 -5.75
C GLY A 154 -0.40 0.37 -5.47
N LEU A 155 -1.12 -0.37 -6.31
CA LEU A 155 -1.24 -1.84 -6.23
C LEU A 155 0.12 -2.52 -6.44
N TRP A 156 0.85 -2.11 -7.47
CA TRP A 156 2.16 -2.66 -7.79
C TRP A 156 3.19 -2.40 -6.68
N SER A 157 3.21 -1.19 -6.12
CA SER A 157 4.06 -0.84 -4.98
C SER A 157 3.79 -1.74 -3.78
N ARG A 158 2.51 -1.98 -3.45
CA ARG A 158 2.10 -2.91 -2.38
C ARG A 158 2.56 -4.34 -2.65
N ALA A 159 2.35 -4.84 -3.87
CA ALA A 159 2.82 -6.17 -4.27
C ALA A 159 4.35 -6.30 -4.11
N ARG A 160 5.12 -5.34 -4.63
CA ARG A 160 6.59 -5.35 -4.55
C ARG A 160 7.10 -5.30 -3.10
N LYS A 161 6.47 -4.49 -2.25
CA LYS A 161 6.81 -4.45 -0.82
C LYS A 161 6.54 -5.77 -0.12
N ALA A 162 5.40 -6.41 -0.43
CA ALA A 162 5.05 -7.71 0.13
C ALA A 162 6.05 -8.80 -0.28
N GLU A 163 6.43 -8.85 -1.56
CA GLU A 163 7.50 -9.76 -2.04
C GLU A 163 8.83 -9.55 -1.31
N VAL A 164 9.23 -8.29 -1.10
CA VAL A 164 10.48 -7.97 -0.39
C VAL A 164 10.45 -8.51 1.05
N ILE A 165 9.28 -8.49 1.70
CA ILE A 165 9.09 -9.06 3.04
C ILE A 165 9.09 -10.58 3.00
N GLU A 166 8.34 -11.20 2.09
CA GLU A 166 8.29 -12.66 1.91
C GLU A 166 9.67 -13.24 1.60
N ASP A 167 10.44 -12.60 0.71
CA ASP A 167 11.83 -12.95 0.41
C ASP A 167 12.73 -12.85 1.65
N ALA A 168 12.53 -11.84 2.49
CA ALA A 168 13.30 -11.68 3.72
C ALA A 168 12.97 -12.76 4.75
N VAL A 169 11.70 -13.15 4.87
CA VAL A 169 11.23 -14.25 5.71
C VAL A 169 11.81 -15.57 5.20
N GLY A 170 11.63 -15.89 3.91
CA GLY A 170 12.15 -17.12 3.31
C GLY A 170 13.68 -17.24 3.41
N ARG A 171 14.43 -16.14 3.23
CA ARG A 171 15.89 -16.14 3.50
C ARG A 171 16.22 -16.43 4.96
N GLY A 172 15.40 -15.94 5.90
CA GLY A 172 15.53 -16.22 7.32
C GLY A 172 15.29 -17.69 7.65
N GLU A 173 14.21 -18.26 7.12
CA GLU A 173 13.84 -19.67 7.27
C GLU A 173 14.91 -20.60 6.69
N ASN A 174 15.37 -20.34 5.46
CA ASN A 174 16.43 -21.12 4.82
C ASN A 174 17.72 -21.11 5.65
N ARG A 175 18.13 -19.95 6.16
CA ARG A 175 19.32 -19.81 7.01
C ARG A 175 19.16 -20.58 8.33
N ALA A 176 17.97 -20.55 8.92
CA ALA A 176 17.69 -21.28 10.14
C ALA A 176 17.71 -22.80 9.91
N ALA A 177 17.13 -23.26 8.79
CA ALA A 177 17.15 -24.66 8.39
C ALA A 177 18.58 -25.19 8.17
N THR A 178 19.49 -24.38 7.58
CA THR A 178 20.88 -24.80 7.37
C THR A 178 21.69 -24.89 8.67
N SER A 179 21.27 -24.18 9.73
CA SER A 179 22.00 -24.13 11.00
C SER A 179 21.80 -25.35 11.92
N GLY A 180 20.91 -26.29 11.56
CA GLY A 180 20.67 -27.54 12.29
C GLY A 180 19.97 -27.38 13.66
N ALA A 181 19.86 -26.16 14.18
CA ALA A 181 19.17 -25.83 15.42
C ALA A 181 17.85 -25.10 15.09
N GLY A 182 16.72 -25.82 15.12
CA GLY A 182 15.38 -25.28 14.85
C GLY A 182 14.95 -24.10 15.75
N GLY A 183 15.74 -23.74 16.77
CA GLY A 183 15.49 -22.62 17.68
C GLY A 183 15.87 -21.23 17.16
N ASN A 184 16.54 -21.11 16.00
CA ASN A 184 17.07 -19.82 15.52
C ASN A 184 16.26 -19.14 14.40
N THR A 185 15.11 -19.70 14.02
CA THR A 185 14.28 -19.19 12.90
C THR A 185 13.81 -17.76 13.13
N GLU A 186 13.29 -17.45 14.31
CA GLU A 186 12.83 -16.09 14.61
C GLU A 186 13.95 -15.05 14.52
N ASN A 187 15.12 -15.36 15.08
CA ASN A 187 16.26 -14.46 15.07
C ASN A 187 16.78 -14.24 13.63
N ALA A 188 16.85 -15.31 12.83
CA ALA A 188 17.25 -15.23 11.43
C ALA A 188 16.28 -14.38 10.59
N ILE A 189 14.97 -14.47 10.85
CA ILE A 189 13.98 -13.61 10.19
C ILE A 189 14.14 -12.16 10.65
N ARG A 190 14.29 -11.89 11.96
CA ARG A 190 14.52 -10.54 12.49
C ARG A 190 15.75 -9.89 11.83
N GLN A 191 16.85 -10.63 11.65
CA GLN A 191 18.05 -10.14 10.98
C GLN A 191 17.79 -9.76 9.51
N ASN A 192 17.02 -10.56 8.77
CA ASN A 192 16.70 -10.26 7.37
C ASN A 192 15.75 -9.05 7.23
N ILE A 193 14.78 -8.89 8.13
CA ILE A 193 13.93 -7.70 8.18
C ILE A 193 14.74 -6.46 8.59
N ARG A 194 15.67 -6.60 9.54
CA ARG A 194 16.62 -5.52 9.90
C ARG A 194 17.43 -5.06 8.70
N ALA A 195 17.90 -5.98 7.85
CA ALA A 195 18.65 -5.63 6.64
C ALA A 195 17.84 -4.79 5.63
N ILE A 196 16.51 -4.79 5.70
CA ILE A 196 15.67 -3.85 4.94
C ILE A 196 15.76 -2.45 5.57
N LEU A 197 15.60 -2.35 6.89
CA LEU A 197 15.62 -1.09 7.65
C LEU A 197 16.99 -0.39 7.65
N ASP A 198 18.07 -1.16 7.69
CA ASP A 198 19.44 -0.65 7.73
C ASP A 198 19.90 -0.10 6.37
N SER A 199 19.21 -0.45 5.27
CA SER A 199 19.51 0.05 3.93
C SER A 199 18.65 1.27 3.57
N PRO A 200 19.24 2.46 3.37
CA PRO A 200 18.48 3.66 2.98
C PRO A 200 17.66 3.46 1.70
N LYS A 201 18.20 2.70 0.74
CA LYS A 201 17.55 2.40 -0.53
C LYS A 201 16.36 1.46 -0.36
N ARG A 202 16.49 0.40 0.45
CA ARG A 202 15.41 -0.60 0.62
C ARG A 202 14.27 -0.06 1.49
N ARG A 203 14.60 0.70 2.54
CA ARG A 203 13.60 1.28 3.45
C ARG A 203 12.82 2.44 2.85
N ALA A 204 13.35 3.10 1.81
CA ALA A 204 12.72 4.26 1.18
C ALA A 204 11.34 3.95 0.58
N GLY A 205 11.14 2.71 0.10
CA GLY A 205 9.85 2.30 -0.47
C GLY A 205 8.74 2.08 0.56
N PHE A 206 9.06 2.01 1.86
CA PHE A 206 8.09 1.70 2.91
C PHE A 206 7.55 2.97 3.56
N THR A 207 6.30 2.92 3.99
CA THR A 207 5.68 3.99 4.78
C THR A 207 6.18 3.95 6.23
N ASP A 208 6.01 5.04 6.97
CA ASP A 208 6.45 5.07 8.38
C ASP A 208 5.73 4.06 9.27
N PRO A 209 4.42 3.80 9.11
CA PRO A 209 3.76 2.68 9.78
C PRO A 209 4.37 1.31 9.47
N GLU A 210 4.74 1.06 8.20
CA GLU A 210 5.39 -0.18 7.78
C GLU A 210 6.81 -0.29 8.39
N LYS A 211 7.57 0.81 8.41
CA LYS A 211 8.89 0.87 9.07
C LYS A 211 8.78 0.63 10.58
N ALA A 212 7.76 1.18 11.23
CA ALA A 212 7.51 0.96 12.65
C ALA A 212 7.16 -0.50 12.93
N ALA A 213 6.33 -1.14 12.08
CA ALA A 213 6.02 -2.56 12.19
C ALA A 213 7.25 -3.45 11.97
N MET A 214 8.09 -3.14 10.98
CA MET A 214 9.40 -3.80 10.81
C MET A 214 10.30 -3.60 12.04
N SER A 215 10.33 -2.39 12.63
CA SER A 215 11.15 -2.11 13.81
C SER A 215 10.67 -2.87 15.04
N ALA A 216 9.35 -3.03 15.20
CA ALA A 216 8.74 -3.88 16.22
C ALA A 216 9.20 -5.34 16.10
N ILE A 217 9.18 -5.89 14.87
CA ILE A 217 9.72 -7.22 14.59
C ILE A 217 11.21 -7.29 14.95
N VAL A 218 12.02 -6.31 14.58
CA VAL A 218 13.47 -6.35 14.88
C VAL A 218 13.75 -6.24 16.37
N ARG A 219 13.04 -5.36 17.09
CA ARG A 219 13.30 -5.06 18.51
C ARG A 219 12.59 -5.99 19.49
N GLY A 220 11.66 -6.83 19.02
CA GLY A 220 10.82 -7.66 19.88
C GLY A 220 9.76 -6.89 20.66
N SER A 221 9.52 -5.62 20.32
CA SER A 221 8.45 -4.80 20.89
C SER A 221 7.19 -4.89 20.04
N SER A 222 6.00 -4.66 20.60
CA SER A 222 4.77 -4.61 19.78
C SER A 222 4.78 -3.46 18.78
N VAL A 223 4.07 -3.63 17.65
CA VAL A 223 3.88 -2.59 16.62
C VAL A 223 3.27 -1.33 17.23
N GLN A 224 2.27 -1.47 18.11
CA GLN A 224 1.66 -0.35 18.83
C GLN A 224 2.66 0.42 19.70
N ASN A 225 3.56 -0.28 20.40
CA ASN A 225 4.58 0.36 21.23
C ASN A 225 5.63 1.10 20.37
N ALA A 226 6.01 0.51 19.23
CA ALA A 226 6.90 1.14 18.26
C ALA A 226 6.27 2.38 17.62
N LEU A 227 4.98 2.31 17.24
CA LEU A 227 4.21 3.44 16.71
C LEU A 227 4.04 4.55 17.74
N ARG A 228 3.76 4.20 19.01
CA ARG A 228 3.69 5.16 20.11
C ARG A 228 5.04 5.84 20.36
N LEU A 229 6.15 5.12 20.18
CA LEU A 229 7.48 5.70 20.26
C LEU A 229 7.74 6.66 19.11
N MET A 230 7.40 6.27 17.87
CA MET A 230 7.52 7.13 16.69
C MET A 230 6.63 8.38 16.77
N GLY A 231 5.41 8.26 17.30
CA GLY A 231 4.51 9.40 17.54
C GLY A 231 5.07 10.43 18.53
N LYS A 232 6.02 10.05 19.39
CA LYS A 232 6.72 10.99 20.29
C LYS A 232 7.91 11.70 19.64
N PHE A 233 8.36 11.27 18.47
CA PHE A 233 9.51 11.83 17.74
C PHE A 233 9.11 12.47 16.39
N SER A 234 7.83 12.45 16.02
CA SER A 234 7.32 13.20 14.86
C SER A 234 7.22 14.70 15.23
N PRO A 235 7.83 15.64 14.48
CA PRO A 235 7.76 17.09 14.74
C PRO A 235 6.36 17.71 14.63
N THR A 236 5.35 16.91 14.32
CA THR A 236 3.94 17.27 14.36
C THR A 236 3.26 16.43 15.43
N ASN A 237 2.89 17.07 16.55
CA ASN A 237 1.90 16.54 17.51
C ASN A 237 0.51 16.45 16.84
N GLY A 238 0.42 15.64 15.79
CA GLY A 238 -0.71 15.64 14.87
C GLY A 238 -0.63 14.62 13.73
N ALA A 239 0.40 13.75 13.64
CA ALA A 239 0.40 12.67 12.65
C ALA A 239 -0.83 11.74 12.78
N LEU A 240 -1.38 11.60 14.00
CA LEU A 240 -2.64 10.92 14.23
C LEU A 240 -3.85 11.75 13.73
N THR A 241 -3.76 13.08 13.76
CA THR A 241 -4.78 14.00 13.22
C THR A 241 -4.71 14.10 11.69
N ALA A 242 -3.55 13.88 11.08
CA ALA A 242 -3.38 13.75 9.63
C ALA A 242 -3.92 12.40 9.11
N LEU A 243 -3.80 11.34 9.91
CA LEU A 243 -4.50 10.07 9.66
C LEU A 243 -6.03 10.19 9.87
N LEU A 244 -6.47 11.08 10.76
CA LEU A 244 -7.88 11.41 11.01
C LEU A 244 -8.39 12.59 10.13
N GLY A 245 -7.55 13.13 9.24
CA GLY A 245 -7.77 14.37 8.50
C GLY A 245 -8.61 14.23 7.23
N LEU A 246 -9.52 13.25 7.17
CA LEU A 246 -10.47 13.05 6.07
C LEU A 246 -11.62 14.06 6.07
N SER A 247 -11.33 15.35 6.28
CA SER A 247 -12.33 16.44 6.26
C SER A 247 -12.80 16.86 4.85
N GLY A 248 -12.43 16.11 3.81
CA GLY A 248 -12.75 16.44 2.41
C GLY A 248 -14.04 15.85 1.84
N THR A 249 -14.94 15.25 2.65
CA THR A 249 -16.09 14.47 2.14
C THR A 249 -17.34 15.28 1.78
N VAL A 250 -17.30 16.61 1.72
CA VAL A 250 -18.52 17.40 1.50
C VAL A 250 -18.96 17.49 0.01
N ALA A 251 -18.13 17.10 -0.96
CA ALA A 251 -18.42 17.40 -2.38
C ALA A 251 -18.95 16.25 -3.26
N ASN A 252 -18.82 14.95 -2.88
CA ASN A 252 -19.29 13.88 -3.78
C ASN A 252 -19.60 12.53 -3.07
N PRO A 253 -20.88 12.12 -2.95
CA PRO A 253 -21.26 10.83 -2.36
C PRO A 253 -20.86 9.60 -3.19
N ALA A 254 -20.47 9.76 -4.47
CA ALA A 254 -19.92 8.66 -5.28
C ALA A 254 -18.45 8.32 -4.96
N MET A 255 -17.74 9.21 -4.25
CA MET A 255 -16.35 9.01 -3.78
C MET A 255 -16.28 8.52 -2.33
N ALA A 256 -17.41 8.17 -1.72
CA ALA A 256 -17.50 7.74 -0.31
C ALA A 256 -17.15 6.25 -0.07
N ALA A 257 -16.48 5.59 -1.01
CA ALA A 257 -16.06 4.20 -0.87
C ALA A 257 -14.65 4.10 -0.24
N LEU A 258 -14.62 4.27 1.09
CA LEU A 258 -13.64 3.75 2.07
C LEU A 258 -12.21 4.34 2.13
N PRO A 259 -11.53 4.28 3.31
CA PRO A 259 -11.85 3.43 4.47
C PRO A 259 -11.93 4.12 5.85
N VAL A 260 -12.84 3.59 6.65
CA VAL A 260 -12.89 3.64 8.11
C VAL A 260 -11.69 2.86 8.68
N ALA A 261 -10.49 3.44 8.62
CA ALA A 261 -9.24 2.80 9.07
C ALA A 261 -8.51 3.68 10.09
N GLY A 262 -9.04 3.74 11.32
CA GLY A 262 -8.37 4.46 12.40
C GLY A 262 -8.57 3.89 13.81
N LEU A 263 -9.57 3.03 14.05
CA LEU A 263 -9.99 2.71 15.42
C LEU A 263 -10.00 1.24 15.80
N ALA A 264 -9.34 0.36 15.02
CA ALA A 264 -9.26 -1.06 15.35
C ALA A 264 -7.85 -1.56 15.71
N ALA A 265 -6.88 -0.66 15.89
CA ALA A 265 -5.52 -1.01 16.25
C ALA A 265 -5.34 -1.45 17.73
N LYS A 266 -6.39 -1.92 18.43
CA LYS A 266 -6.34 -2.19 19.89
C LYS A 266 -6.72 -3.62 20.34
N LYS A 267 -6.48 -4.64 19.53
CA LYS A 267 -6.34 -6.02 20.03
C LYS A 267 -5.26 -6.74 19.24
N ILE A 268 -4.47 -7.57 19.93
CA ILE A 268 -3.28 -8.33 19.50
C ILE A 268 -1.97 -7.71 19.99
N ALA A 269 -1.75 -7.84 21.30
CA ALA A 269 -0.41 -7.91 21.86
C ALA A 269 0.03 -9.38 21.83
N GLU A 270 0.52 -9.86 20.68
CA GLU A 270 0.98 -11.25 20.54
C GLU A 270 2.50 -11.35 20.60
N ARG A 271 2.98 -12.29 21.41
CA ARG A 271 4.41 -12.48 21.72
C ARG A 271 5.21 -13.23 20.63
N GLY A 272 4.62 -13.53 19.46
CA GLY A 272 5.24 -14.35 18.40
C GLY A 272 5.63 -13.56 17.15
N VAL A 273 6.81 -13.85 16.59
CA VAL A 273 7.34 -13.19 15.37
C VAL A 273 6.47 -13.44 14.14
N THR A 274 5.95 -14.67 13.98
CA THR A 274 5.10 -15.06 12.84
C THR A 274 3.85 -14.19 12.72
N ARG A 275 3.19 -13.88 13.83
CA ARG A 275 1.99 -13.02 13.86
C ARG A 275 2.33 -11.55 13.52
N GLN A 276 3.49 -11.07 13.96
CA GLN A 276 3.96 -9.72 13.61
C GLN A 276 4.30 -9.62 12.12
N ILE A 277 4.84 -10.69 11.52
CA ILE A 277 5.10 -10.78 10.07
C ILE A 277 3.79 -10.81 9.29
N GLN A 278 2.81 -11.61 9.71
CA GLN A 278 1.48 -11.64 9.11
C GLN A 278 0.84 -10.25 9.13
N HIS A 279 0.85 -9.59 10.28
CA HIS A 279 0.36 -8.22 10.41
C HIS A 279 1.13 -7.24 9.51
N LEU A 280 2.45 -7.35 9.41
CA LEU A 280 3.24 -6.52 8.49
C LEU A 280 2.83 -6.76 7.03
N GLY A 281 2.67 -8.02 6.63
CA GLY A 281 2.18 -8.39 5.30
C GLY A 281 0.79 -7.84 5.04
N ASP A 282 -0.10 -7.91 6.02
CA ASP A 282 -1.46 -7.38 5.92
C ASP A 282 -1.49 -5.85 5.81
N LEU A 283 -0.67 -5.18 6.62
CA LEU A 283 -0.49 -3.73 6.59
C LEU A 283 -0.01 -3.25 5.22
N VAL A 284 0.99 -3.93 4.65
CA VAL A 284 1.55 -3.60 3.34
C VAL A 284 0.55 -3.85 2.22
N ARG A 285 -0.09 -5.03 2.19
CA ARG A 285 -1.01 -5.44 1.12
C ARG A 285 -2.30 -4.63 1.14
N SER A 286 -2.76 -4.24 2.33
CA SER A 286 -3.90 -3.33 2.47
C SER A 286 -3.57 -1.85 2.21
N GLY A 287 -2.28 -1.48 2.10
CA GLY A 287 -1.88 -0.08 1.92
C GLY A 287 -2.06 0.79 3.16
N GLY A 288 -2.06 0.19 4.35
CA GLY A 288 -2.25 0.90 5.63
C GLY A 288 -3.64 0.70 6.26
N SER A 289 -4.62 0.18 5.52
CA SER A 289 -5.97 -0.08 6.02
C SER A 289 -6.19 -1.56 6.29
N VAL A 290 -5.63 -2.10 7.38
CA VAL A 290 -5.83 -3.52 7.72
C VAL A 290 -7.31 -3.77 7.99
N PRO A 291 -7.99 -4.68 7.27
CA PRO A 291 -9.36 -5.05 7.57
C PRO A 291 -9.40 -5.69 8.96
N VAL A 292 -10.26 -5.14 9.81
CA VAL A 292 -10.47 -5.67 11.16
C VAL A 292 -11.08 -7.06 11.02
N SER A 293 -10.37 -8.11 11.40
CA SER A 293 -11.03 -9.38 11.72
C SER A 293 -11.86 -9.14 12.98
N PRO A 294 -13.20 -9.28 12.94
CA PRO A 294 -13.99 -9.27 14.16
C PRO A 294 -13.70 -10.58 14.90
N LEU A 295 -12.64 -10.60 15.72
CA LEU A 295 -12.46 -11.66 16.70
C LEU A 295 -13.63 -11.59 17.67
N ALA A 296 -14.45 -12.64 17.61
CA ALA A 296 -15.56 -12.90 18.52
C ALA A 296 -15.11 -12.69 19.98
N LEU A 297 -15.73 -11.72 20.65
CA LEU A 297 -15.69 -11.65 22.10
C LEU A 297 -16.45 -12.88 22.62
N PRO A 298 -15.92 -13.68 23.57
CA PRO A 298 -16.79 -14.54 24.35
C PRO A 298 -17.76 -13.62 25.09
N ALA A 299 -19.06 -13.85 24.89
CA ALA A 299 -20.11 -13.09 25.54
C ALA A 299 -19.84 -13.06 27.05
N GLN A 300 -19.70 -11.86 27.62
CA GLN A 300 -19.70 -11.68 29.06
C GLN A 300 -21.01 -12.28 29.58
N GLN A 301 -20.89 -13.34 30.39
CA GLN A 301 -22.01 -13.91 31.12
C GLN A 301 -22.55 -12.80 32.02
N THR A 302 -23.74 -12.29 31.69
CA THR A 302 -24.51 -11.39 32.54
C THR A 302 -24.94 -12.19 33.76
N VAL A 303 -24.40 -11.84 34.92
CA VAL A 303 -24.92 -12.30 36.21
C VAL A 303 -26.25 -11.57 36.44
N GLU A 304 -27.37 -12.29 36.42
CA GLU A 304 -28.68 -11.71 36.73
C GLU A 304 -28.76 -11.28 38.21
N PRO A 305 -29.32 -10.10 38.54
CA PRO A 305 -29.72 -9.79 39.90
C PRO A 305 -31.12 -10.36 40.19
N LEU A 306 -31.23 -11.14 41.27
CA LEU A 306 -32.50 -11.60 41.82
C LEU A 306 -33.38 -10.39 42.23
N ALA A 307 -34.50 -10.19 41.54
CA ALA A 307 -35.49 -9.17 41.90
C ALA A 307 -36.52 -9.75 42.90
N ILE A 308 -36.57 -9.16 44.09
CA ILE A 308 -37.58 -9.39 45.13
C ILE A 308 -38.90 -8.77 44.65
N SER A 309 -39.94 -9.59 44.50
CA SER A 309 -41.30 -9.14 44.16
C SER A 309 -42.09 -8.83 45.43
N ILE A 310 -42.48 -7.57 45.62
CA ILE A 310 -43.50 -7.16 46.60
C ILE A 310 -44.74 -6.80 45.81
N PHE A 311 -45.76 -7.66 45.82
CA PHE A 311 -47.06 -7.37 45.22
C PHE A 311 -48.05 -7.01 46.34
N SER A 312 -48.50 -5.75 46.31
CA SER A 312 -49.57 -5.19 47.14
C SER A 312 -50.93 -5.69 46.63
N ALA A 313 -51.72 -6.34 47.50
CA ALA A 313 -53.10 -6.71 47.24
C ALA A 313 -54.06 -5.82 48.06
N ALA A 314 -55.04 -5.21 47.39
CA ALA A 314 -56.26 -4.73 48.03
C ALA A 314 -57.47 -4.88 47.07
N PRO A 315 -58.67 -5.24 47.57
CA PRO A 315 -59.74 -5.84 46.76
C PRO A 315 -60.77 -4.83 46.24
N ARG A 316 -61.45 -5.17 45.12
CA ARG A 316 -62.65 -4.48 44.63
C ARG A 316 -63.92 -5.07 45.25
N ILE A 317 -64.84 -4.20 45.67
CA ILE A 317 -66.17 -4.49 46.23
C ILE A 317 -67.25 -4.46 45.11
N ALA A 318 -68.35 -5.21 45.35
CA ALA A 318 -69.73 -5.13 44.82
C ALA A 318 -70.03 -5.89 43.50
N ASN A 319 -71.15 -6.62 43.33
CA ASN A 319 -72.42 -6.67 44.07
C ASN A 319 -73.17 -7.99 43.83
N GLN A 320 -73.86 -8.50 44.85
CA GLN A 320 -75.30 -8.78 44.76
C GLN A 320 -75.98 -7.84 45.74
#